data_AF-A0AA92DCH0-F1
#
_entry.id   AF-A0AA92DCH0-F1
#
_cell.length_a   1.000
_cell.length_b   1.000
_cell.length_c   1.000
_cell.angle_alpha   90.00
_cell.angle_beta   90.00
_cell.angle_gamma   90.00
#
_symmetry.space_group_name_H-M   'P 1'
#
loop_
_entity.id
_entity.type
_entity.pdbx_description
1 polymer ?
#
loop_
_entity_poly.entity_id
_entity_poly.type
_entity_poly.pdbx_seq_one_letter_code
_entity_poly.pdbx_strand_id
1 'polypeptide(L)'
;MNMVRILLGLFYAPHVYQKLTGIDASLGFFAKAGLEPAPLFLGLAIICESLALVTLVGGFFTRWAALLSAGCMAVAAYAIFATKGINWYWAKGGVEYLVLWGLLSLAVSADAWRRTSR
;
A
#
# COMPACT_ATOMS: atom_id res chain seq x y z
N MET A 1 -11.74 0.34 15.61
CA MET A 1 -11.18 0.32 14.25
C MET A 1 -10.63 1.67 13.77
N ASN A 2 -11.06 2.81 14.34
CA ASN A 2 -10.55 4.13 13.95
C ASN A 2 -9.02 4.27 14.10
N MET A 3 -8.44 3.83 15.22
CA MET A 3 -6.98 3.92 15.42
C MET A 3 -6.20 3.13 14.37
N VAL A 4 -6.60 1.87 14.13
CA VAL A 4 -5.98 1.02 13.09
C VAL A 4 -6.10 1.68 11.71
N ARG A 5 -7.30 2.16 11.35
CA ARG A 5 -7.53 2.86 10.08
C ARG A 5 -6.59 4.07 9.91
N ILE A 6 -6.49 4.93 10.92
CA ILE A 6 -5.64 6.13 10.87
C ILE A 6 -4.16 5.74 10.74
N LEU A 7 -3.69 4.76 11.52
CA LEU A 7 -2.31 4.29 11.45
C LEU A 7 -1.98 3.70 10.08
N LEU A 8 -2.84 2.85 9.51
CA LEU A 8 -2.65 2.32 8.15
C LEU A 8 -2.55 3.44 7.11
N GLY A 9 -3.36 4.50 7.25
CA GLY A 9 -3.26 5.68 6.40
C GLY A 9 -1.93 6.41 6.56
N LEU A 10 -1.53 6.74 7.79
CA LEU A 10 -0.30 7.48 8.08
C LEU A 10 0.97 6.75 7.60
N PHE A 11 0.97 5.42 7.60
CA PHE A 11 2.12 4.65 7.12
C PHE A 11 2.40 4.86 5.63
N TYR A 12 1.44 5.33 4.83
CA TYR A 12 1.69 5.71 3.43
C TYR A 12 2.48 7.03 3.28
N ALA A 13 2.47 7.92 4.28
CA ALA A 13 3.16 9.21 4.19
C ALA A 13 4.67 9.10 3.84
N PRO A 14 5.48 8.29 4.55
CA PRO A 14 6.88 8.10 4.17
C PRO A 14 7.05 7.45 2.78
N HIS A 15 6.12 6.59 2.36
CA HIS A 15 6.18 5.89 1.07
C HIS A 15 5.93 6.84 -0.11
N VAL A 16 4.96 7.74 0.04
CA VAL A 16 4.71 8.82 -0.93
C VAL A 16 5.89 9.78 -0.97
N TYR A 17 6.38 10.22 0.20
CA TYR A 17 7.52 11.14 0.29
C TYR A 17 8.78 10.57 -0.40
N GLN A 18 9.10 9.30 -0.16
CA GLN A 18 10.24 8.65 -0.81
C GLN A 18 10.08 8.52 -2.32
N LYS A 19 8.87 8.26 -2.83
CA LYS A 19 8.63 8.20 -4.29
C LYS A 19 8.77 9.55 -4.97
N LEU A 20 8.30 10.61 -4.31
CA LEU A 20 8.37 11.97 -4.85
C LEU A 20 9.80 12.55 -4.81
N THR A 21 10.56 12.23 -3.77
CA THR A 21 11.96 12.70 -3.62
C THR A 21 12.99 11.79 -4.31
N GLY A 22 12.66 10.51 -4.52
CA GLY A 22 13.51 9.50 -5.12
C GLY A 22 12.93 8.90 -6.40
N ILE A 23 12.60 9.75 -7.37
CA ILE A 23 11.95 9.33 -8.63
C ILE A 23 12.82 8.33 -9.39
N ASP A 24 14.10 8.61 -9.63
CA ASP A 24 14.98 7.74 -10.41
C ASP A 24 15.16 6.35 -9.76
N ALA A 25 15.32 6.32 -8.43
CA ALA A 25 15.40 5.07 -7.68
C ALA A 25 14.08 4.27 -7.77
N SER A 26 12.95 4.97 -7.72
CA SER A 26 11.63 4.34 -7.84
C SER A 26 11.40 3.79 -9.24
N LEU A 27 11.75 4.53 -10.29
CA LEU A 27 11.67 4.05 -11.68
C LEU A 27 12.51 2.78 -11.87
N GLY A 28 13.75 2.77 -11.37
CA GLY A 28 14.61 1.58 -11.39
C GLY A 28 14.02 0.39 -10.64
N PHE A 29 13.34 0.62 -9.51
CA PHE A 29 12.65 -0.44 -8.75
C PHE A 29 11.46 -1.02 -9.53
N PHE A 30 10.61 -0.18 -10.11
CA PHE A 30 9.45 -0.63 -10.89
C PHE A 30 9.87 -1.40 -12.16
N ALA A 31 10.88 -0.91 -12.87
CA ALA A 31 11.47 -1.62 -14.00
C ALA A 31 12.03 -2.99 -13.59
N LYS A 32 12.80 -3.04 -12.49
CA LYS A 32 13.32 -4.32 -11.95
C LYS A 32 12.22 -5.28 -11.51
N ALA A 33 11.07 -4.77 -11.09
CA ALA A 33 9.89 -5.58 -10.75
C ALA A 33 9.12 -6.09 -11.99
N GLY A 34 9.54 -5.74 -13.20
CA GLY A 34 8.85 -6.08 -14.45
C GLY A 34 7.56 -5.29 -14.68
N LEU A 35 7.36 -4.18 -13.95
CA LEU A 35 6.18 -3.32 -14.07
C LEU A 35 6.45 -2.24 -15.11
N GLU A 36 6.33 -2.61 -16.39
CA GLU A 36 6.59 -1.74 -17.54
C GLU A 36 5.28 -1.25 -18.20
N PRO A 37 5.14 0.05 -18.52
CA PRO A 37 6.15 1.11 -18.39
C PRO A 37 6.34 1.61 -16.95
N ALA A 38 7.58 1.64 -16.45
CA ALA A 38 7.87 2.03 -15.06
C ALA A 38 7.28 3.39 -14.63
N PRO A 39 7.28 4.46 -15.45
CA PRO A 39 6.66 5.73 -15.08
C PRO A 39 5.16 5.65 -14.81
N LEU A 40 4.44 4.79 -15.55
CA LEU A 40 3.01 4.58 -15.36
C LEU A 40 2.74 3.97 -13.98
N PHE A 41 3.49 2.92 -13.61
CA PHE A 41 3.31 2.25 -12.32
C PHE A 41 3.78 3.09 -11.14
N LEU A 42 4.84 3.89 -11.31
CA LEU A 42 5.24 4.88 -10.31
C LEU A 42 4.13 5.91 -10.08
N GLY A 43 3.55 6.47 -11.15
CA GLY A 43 2.44 7.41 -11.05
C GLY A 43 1.21 6.80 -10.37
N LEU A 44 0.83 5.58 -10.76
CA LEU A 44 -0.26 4.84 -10.11
C LEU A 44 0.01 4.61 -8.62
N ALA A 45 1.22 4.20 -8.26
CA ALA A 45 1.58 3.96 -6.86
C ALA A 45 1.48 5.27 -6.04
N ILE A 46 2.01 6.39 -6.54
CA ILE A 46 1.91 7.68 -5.86
C ILE A 46 0.45 8.09 -5.65
N ILE A 47 -0.39 7.94 -6.69
CA ILE A 47 -1.82 8.29 -6.61
C ILE A 47 -2.53 7.39 -5.60
N CYS A 48 -2.37 6.07 -5.71
CA CYS A 48 -3.05 5.12 -4.82
C CYS A 48 -2.62 5.28 -3.35
N GLU A 49 -1.33 5.48 -3.09
CA GLU A 49 -0.80 5.68 -1.74
C GLU A 49 -1.24 7.02 -1.15
N SER A 50 -1.27 8.09 -1.95
CA SER A 50 -1.76 9.41 -1.51
C SER A 50 -3.27 9.39 -1.24
N LEU A 51 -4.04 8.71 -2.08
CA LEU A 51 -5.47 8.50 -1.85
C LEU A 51 -5.70 7.69 -0.58
N ALA A 52 -4.97 6.59 -0.38
CA ALA A 52 -5.07 5.78 0.83
C ALA A 52 -4.70 6.58 2.09
N LEU A 53 -3.64 7.39 2.05
CA LEU A 53 -3.25 8.30 3.13
C LEU A 53 -4.41 9.25 3.51
N VAL A 54 -4.89 10.05 2.56
CA VAL A 54 -5.91 11.08 2.85
C VAL A 54 -7.23 10.45 3.28
N THR A 55 -7.69 9.42 2.58
CA THR A 55 -9.01 8.82 2.82
C THR A 55 -9.04 7.99 4.10
N LEU A 56 -8.00 7.21 4.42
CA LEU A 56 -7.95 6.42 5.66
C LEU A 56 -7.71 7.30 6.89
N VAL A 57 -6.88 8.33 6.80
CA VAL A 57 -6.70 9.28 7.92
C VAL A 57 -7.98 10.07 8.15
N GLY A 58 -8.50 10.72 7.11
CA GLY A 58 -9.71 11.54 7.20
C GLY A 58 -11.00 10.75 7.42
N GLY A 59 -10.99 9.45 7.10
CA GLY A 59 -12.14 8.56 7.29
C GLY A 59 -13.17 8.57 6.18
N PHE A 60 -12.86 9.18 5.04
CA PHE A 60 -13.72 9.23 3.87
C PHE A 60 -13.72 7.89 3.15
N PHE A 61 -14.90 7.44 2.71
CA PHE A 61 -15.06 6.21 1.91
C PHE A 61 -14.29 5.00 2.46
N THR A 62 -14.19 4.89 3.80
CA THR A 62 -13.28 3.96 4.51
C THR A 62 -13.35 2.53 3.96
N ARG A 63 -14.55 2.06 3.61
CA ARG A 63 -14.80 0.76 2.98
C ARG A 63 -13.90 0.56 1.73
N TRP A 64 -14.03 1.42 0.73
CA TRP A 64 -13.32 1.31 -0.54
C TRP A 64 -11.84 1.70 -0.40
N ALA A 65 -11.55 2.70 0.43
CA ALA A 65 -10.18 3.13 0.71
C ALA A 65 -9.32 2.00 1.32
N ALA A 66 -9.88 1.26 2.28
CA ALA A 66 -9.17 0.16 2.92
C ALA A 66 -9.02 -1.04 1.97
N LEU A 67 -10.00 -1.28 1.09
CA LEU A 67 -9.86 -2.29 0.04
C LEU A 67 -8.77 -1.92 -0.98
N LEU A 68 -8.70 -0.65 -1.40
CA LEU A 68 -7.62 -0.12 -2.24
C LEU A 68 -6.25 -0.33 -1.57
N SER A 69 -6.13 -0.01 -0.27
CA SER A 69 -4.90 -0.22 0.49
C SER A 69 -4.46 -1.70 0.49
N ALA A 70 -5.39 -2.63 0.69
CA ALA A 70 -5.10 -4.06 0.61
C ALA A 70 -4.60 -4.48 -0.78
N GLY A 71 -5.22 -3.96 -1.86
CA GLY A 71 -4.76 -4.17 -3.23
C GLY A 71 -3.35 -3.62 -3.48
N CYS A 72 -3.04 -2.43 -2.94
CA CYS A 72 -1.70 -1.85 -3.03
C CYS A 72 -0.65 -2.74 -2.35
N MET A 73 -0.97 -3.31 -1.19
CA MET A 73 -0.06 -4.22 -0.49
C MET A 73 0.18 -5.52 -1.27
N ALA A 74 -0.82 -6.04 -1.99
CA ALA A 74 -0.65 -7.19 -2.85
C ALA A 74 0.33 -6.90 -4.01
N VAL A 75 0.19 -5.76 -4.69
CA VAL A 75 1.11 -5.34 -5.75
C VAL A 75 2.52 -5.08 -5.20
N ALA A 76 2.62 -4.47 -4.01
CA ALA A 76 3.91 -4.25 -3.35
C ALA A 76 4.59 -5.58 -2.99
N ALA A 77 3.84 -6.56 -2.48
CA ALA A 77 4.38 -7.89 -2.16
C ALA A 77 4.88 -8.61 -3.42
N TYR A 78 4.12 -8.53 -4.52
CA TYR A 78 4.58 -9.01 -5.82
C TYR A 78 5.88 -8.34 -6.26
N ALA A 79 5.96 -7.01 -6.18
CA ALA A 79 7.16 -6.27 -6.59
C ALA A 79 8.40 -6.65 -5.74
N ILE A 80 8.22 -6.91 -4.44
CA ILE A 80 9.28 -7.42 -3.58
C ILE A 80 9.72 -8.82 -4.02
N PHE A 81 8.79 -9.74 -4.29
CA PHE A 81 9.14 -11.07 -4.78
C PHE A 81 9.86 -11.02 -6.13
N ALA A 82 9.42 -10.17 -7.06
CA ALA A 82 10.04 -9.99 -8.36
C ALA A 82 11.46 -9.41 -8.26
N THR A 83 11.71 -8.50 -7.31
CA THR A 83 12.99 -7.77 -7.22
C THR A 83 14.02 -8.40 -6.27
N LYS A 84 13.55 -9.09 -5.22
CA LYS A 84 14.37 -9.62 -4.12
C LYS A 84 14.24 -11.13 -3.92
N GLY A 85 13.37 -11.80 -4.68
CA GLY A 85 13.05 -13.22 -4.53
C GLY A 85 12.04 -13.49 -3.41
N ILE A 86 11.65 -14.75 -3.28
CA ILE A 86 10.67 -15.19 -2.29
C ILE A 86 11.32 -15.19 -0.90
N ASN A 87 10.92 -14.24 -0.05
CA ASN A 87 11.32 -14.19 1.34
C ASN A 87 10.17 -13.67 2.21
N TRP A 88 9.97 -14.31 3.36
CA TRP A 88 8.96 -13.90 4.33
C TRP A 88 9.49 -12.81 5.27
N TYR A 89 10.63 -13.06 5.91
CA TYR A 89 11.10 -12.26 7.04
C TYR A 89 11.52 -10.84 6.64
N TRP A 90 10.88 -9.84 7.25
CA TRP A 90 11.00 -8.43 6.83
C TRP A 90 12.42 -7.88 6.98
N ALA A 91 13.16 -8.26 8.02
CA ALA A 91 14.51 -7.74 8.25
C ALA A 91 15.52 -8.22 7.19
N LYS A 92 15.16 -9.26 6.43
CA LYS A 92 15.87 -9.74 5.23
C LYS A 92 15.22 -9.22 3.93
N GLY A 93 14.37 -8.20 4.01
CA GLY A 93 13.66 -7.62 2.88
C GLY A 93 12.44 -8.40 2.38
N GLY A 94 11.86 -9.28 3.21
CA GLY A 94 10.67 -10.05 2.89
C GLY A 94 9.33 -9.29 3.02
N VAL A 95 8.22 -9.99 2.76
CA VAL A 95 6.87 -9.39 2.62
C VAL A 95 6.01 -9.38 3.90
N GLU A 96 6.52 -9.87 5.04
CA GLU A 96 5.77 -10.03 6.29
C GLU A 96 4.94 -8.78 6.69
N TYR A 97 5.53 -7.58 6.66
CA TYR A 97 4.79 -6.36 6.99
C TYR A 97 3.78 -5.95 5.91
N LEU A 98 4.02 -6.24 4.64
CA LEU A 98 3.06 -5.98 3.57
C LEU A 98 1.82 -6.85 3.73
N VAL A 99 2.01 -8.12 4.10
CA VAL A 99 0.91 -9.04 4.38
C VAL A 99 0.13 -8.60 5.61
N LEU A 100 0.81 -8.24 6.71
CA LEU A 100 0.17 -7.71 7.91
C LEU A 100 -0.66 -6.47 7.59
N TRP A 101 -0.07 -5.50 6.90
CA TRP A 101 -0.75 -4.27 6.49
C TRP A 101 -1.98 -4.59 5.63
N GLY A 102 -1.82 -5.44 4.60
CA GLY A 102 -2.92 -5.84 3.73
C GLY A 102 -4.08 -6.49 4.50
N LEU A 103 -3.80 -7.41 5.42
CA LEU A 103 -4.81 -8.06 6.25
C LEU A 103 -5.51 -7.08 7.20
N LEU A 104 -4.79 -6.14 7.82
CA LEU A 104 -5.38 -5.09 8.64
C LEU A 104 -6.26 -4.15 7.82
N SER A 105 -5.85 -3.83 6.59
CA SER A 105 -6.67 -3.06 5.64
C SER A 105 -7.95 -3.82 5.28
N LEU A 106 -7.90 -5.13 5.04
CA LEU A 106 -9.10 -5.95 4.83
C LEU A 106 -10.00 -5.99 6.07
N ALA A 107 -9.45 -6.07 7.28
CA ALA A 107 -10.22 -6.03 8.51
C ALA A 107 -10.95 -4.69 8.71
N VAL A 108 -10.28 -3.58 8.44
CA VAL A 108 -10.87 -2.22 8.49
C VAL A 108 -11.97 -2.08 7.43
N SER A 109 -11.72 -2.57 6.22
CA SER A 109 -12.70 -2.67 5.15
C SER A 109 -13.96 -3.41 5.65
N ALA A 110 -13.82 -4.66 6.08
CA ALA A 110 -14.94 -5.49 6.53
C ALA A 110 -15.76 -4.85 7.68
N ASP A 111 -15.10 -4.23 8.66
CA ASP A 111 -15.76 -3.49 9.74
C ASP A 111 -16.59 -2.30 9.20
N ALA A 112 -16.04 -1.54 8.24
CA ALA A 112 -16.75 -0.42 7.63
C ALA A 112 -18.00 -0.86 6.85
N TRP A 113 -17.94 -2.00 6.14
CA TRP A 113 -19.13 -2.57 5.49
C TRP A 113 -20.20 -2.97 6.52
N ARG A 114 -19.82 -3.68 7.58
CA ARG A 114 -20.77 -4.12 8.63
C ARG A 114 -21.50 -2.95 9.31
N ARG A 115 -20.84 -1.81 9.49
CA ARG A 115 -21.45 -0.61 10.08
C ARG A 115 -22.42 0.09 9.14
N THR A 116 -22.24 -0.05 7.83
CA THR A 116 -23.09 0.60 6.82
C THR A 116 -24.34 -0.23 6.51
N SER A 117 -24.29 -1.54 6.75
CA SER A 117 -25.40 -2.47 6.55
C SER A 117 -26.33 -2.63 7.77
N ARG A 118 -26.12 -1.84 8.82
CA ARG A 118 -26.98 -1.74 10.02
C ARG A 118 -27.69 -0.40 10.00
#